data_AF-A0A4Q0VRM4-F1
#
_entry.id   AF-A0A4Q0VRM4-F1
#
_cell.length_a   1.000
_cell.length_b   1.000
_cell.length_c   1.000
_cell.angle_alpha   90.00
_cell.angle_beta   90.00
_cell.angle_gamma   90.00
#
_symmetry.space_group_name_H-M   'P 1'
#
loop_
_entity.id
_entity.type
_entity.pdbx_description
1 polymer ?
#
loop_
_entity_poly.entity_id
_entity_poly.type
_entity_poly.pdbx_seq_one_letter_code
_entity_poly.pdbx_strand_id
1 'polypeptide(L)'
;MIEVFIFLGLVFILWVLTNRKVKARFNLEERVGFRRHVHPTQIWGEIYIILIMLFILYLVGPDQSEYAVIFGFIIPLGLYQLFMEWKYDRASNHYRLTIVNISFLIIAFVGLLIFTFPKTINETYQIFIFSEDGEFSEKIEIEVNGKLRRNLFYGDMFEGKMAMAEQEFLTINYGRENKISFRANQFLHTMVGLNSSNRGEVWTEKDMVSFAGKLIELEPFTSNHVKFAGPAETIEEALLLYEQLTPQ
;
A
#
# COMPACT_ATOMS: atom_id res chain seq x y z
N MET A 1 -9.25 4.65 -4.35
CA MET A 1 -8.42 5.40 -5.33
C MET A 1 -9.03 6.76 -5.58
N ILE A 2 -10.33 6.82 -5.92
CA ILE A 2 -11.07 8.09 -6.06
C ILE A 2 -10.96 8.95 -4.79
N GLU A 3 -11.02 8.36 -3.58
CA GLU A 3 -10.91 9.12 -2.33
C GLU A 3 -9.56 9.87 -2.21
N VAL A 4 -8.47 9.24 -2.65
CA VAL A 4 -7.12 9.83 -2.60
C VAL A 4 -7.03 11.02 -3.56
N PHE A 5 -7.60 10.90 -4.77
CA PHE A 5 -7.62 12.02 -5.72
C PHE A 5 -8.48 13.19 -5.24
N ILE A 6 -9.64 12.91 -4.63
CA ILE A 6 -10.49 13.93 -4.02
C ILE A 6 -9.72 14.64 -2.90
N PHE A 7 -9.08 13.88 -2.02
CA PHE A 7 -8.26 14.43 -0.93
C PHE A 7 -7.15 15.34 -1.46
N LEU A 8 -6.33 14.86 -2.41
CA LEU A 8 -5.24 15.63 -3.00
C LEU A 8 -5.76 16.89 -3.72
N GLY A 9 -6.88 16.79 -4.44
CA GLY A 9 -7.54 17.91 -5.09
C GLY A 9 -7.97 18.99 -4.09
N LEU A 10 -8.57 18.59 -2.97
CA LEU A 10 -8.96 19.51 -1.90
C LEU A 10 -7.76 20.19 -1.24
N VAL A 11 -6.71 19.42 -0.91
CA VAL A 11 -5.47 19.95 -0.34
C VAL A 11 -4.84 20.96 -1.30
N PHE A 12 -4.82 20.67 -2.60
CA PHE A 12 -4.30 21.56 -3.64
C PHE A 12 -5.11 22.87 -3.75
N ILE A 13 -6.44 22.80 -3.78
CA ILE A 13 -7.30 23.99 -3.82
C ILE A 13 -7.06 24.87 -2.59
N LEU A 14 -7.05 24.27 -1.40
CA LEU A 14 -6.80 24.98 -0.15
C LEU A 14 -5.40 25.61 -0.13
N TRP A 15 -4.40 24.91 -0.65
CA TRP A 15 -3.04 25.42 -0.80
C TRP A 15 -3.00 26.66 -1.69
N VAL A 16 -3.61 26.62 -2.89
CA VAL A 16 -3.67 27.76 -3.82
C VAL A 16 -4.35 28.97 -3.17
N LEU A 17 -5.50 28.77 -2.53
CA LEU A 17 -6.24 29.84 -1.86
C LEU A 17 -5.43 30.47 -0.72
N THR A 18 -4.78 29.63 0.10
CA THR A 18 -3.95 30.10 1.22
C THR A 18 -2.73 30.87 0.72
N ASN A 19 -2.05 30.35 -0.31
CA ASN A 19 -0.91 31.04 -0.91
C ASN A 19 -1.30 32.40 -1.50
N ARG A 20 -2.43 32.49 -2.20
CA ARG A 20 -2.95 33.77 -2.70
C ARG A 20 -3.20 34.76 -1.57
N LYS A 21 -3.85 34.32 -0.48
CA LYS A 21 -4.13 35.17 0.70
C LYS A 21 -2.83 35.65 1.39
N VAL A 22 -1.84 34.77 1.53
CA VAL A 22 -0.56 35.09 2.18
C VAL A 22 0.26 36.05 1.32
N LYS A 23 0.34 35.81 0.01
CA LYS A 23 0.97 36.75 -0.94
C LYS A 23 0.35 38.14 -0.87
N ALA A 24 -0.98 38.22 -0.93
CA ALA A 24 -1.71 39.49 -0.86
C ALA A 24 -1.51 40.21 0.47
N ARG A 25 -1.55 39.48 1.60
CA ARG A 25 -1.41 40.06 2.95
C ARG A 25 -0.02 40.63 3.21
N PHE A 26 1.03 40.02 2.66
CA PHE A 26 2.41 40.42 2.90
C PHE A 26 3.04 41.18 1.73
N ASN A 27 2.25 41.52 0.71
CA ASN A 27 2.70 42.20 -0.50
C ASN A 27 4.00 41.60 -1.08
N LEU A 28 4.03 40.27 -1.20
CA LEU A 28 5.21 39.55 -1.62
C LEU A 28 5.36 39.66 -3.14
N GLU A 29 6.50 40.20 -3.59
CA GLU A 29 6.83 40.28 -5.00
C GLU A 29 6.91 38.89 -5.64
N GLU A 30 6.41 38.76 -6.87
CA GLU A 30 6.56 37.52 -7.62
C GLU A 30 8.00 37.39 -8.10
N ARG A 31 8.74 36.44 -7.53
CA ARG A 31 10.04 36.05 -8.07
C ARG A 31 9.81 35.28 -9.37
N VAL A 32 10.07 35.93 -10.50
CA VAL A 32 9.99 35.31 -11.83
C VAL A 32 11.27 34.48 -12.06
N GLY A 33 11.13 33.16 -12.26
CA GLY A 33 12.23 32.25 -12.63
C GLY A 33 12.54 31.13 -11.63
N PHE A 34 13.60 30.36 -11.92
CA PHE A 34 14.12 29.33 -11.02
C PHE A 34 14.54 29.96 -9.69
N ARG A 35 14.26 29.25 -8.59
CA ARG A 35 14.48 29.72 -7.21
C ARG A 35 15.84 30.40 -7.05
N ARG A 36 15.82 31.66 -6.61
CA ARG A 36 17.03 32.37 -6.17
C ARG A 36 17.40 31.90 -4.77
N HIS A 37 18.54 31.22 -4.65
CA HIS A 37 19.14 30.89 -3.36
C HIS A 37 19.41 32.17 -2.57
N VAL A 38 19.10 32.14 -1.28
CA VAL A 38 19.25 33.31 -0.41
C VAL A 38 20.71 33.55 -0.06
N HIS A 39 21.47 32.47 0.09
CA HIS A 39 22.87 32.51 0.47
C HIS A 39 23.65 31.37 -0.22
N PRO A 40 24.93 31.56 -0.60
CA PRO A 40 25.72 30.51 -1.26
C PRO A 40 25.82 29.20 -0.45
N THR A 41 25.79 29.27 0.88
CA THR A 41 25.83 28.07 1.73
C THR A 41 24.58 27.21 1.62
N GLN A 42 23.45 27.79 1.18
CA GLN A 42 22.21 27.04 0.97
C GLN A 42 22.40 25.94 -0.07
N ILE A 43 23.13 26.24 -1.15
CA ILE A 43 23.41 25.29 -2.24
C ILE A 43 24.16 24.07 -1.69
N TRP A 44 25.24 24.31 -0.95
CA TRP A 44 26.05 23.24 -0.35
C TRP A 44 25.28 22.43 0.69
N GLY A 45 24.43 23.10 1.49
CA GLY A 45 23.57 22.42 2.45
C GLY A 45 22.53 21.52 1.77
N GLU A 46 21.86 22.01 0.72
CA GLU A 46 20.91 21.20 -0.06
C GLU A 46 21.59 20.01 -0.72
N ILE A 47 22.78 20.19 -1.30
CA ILE A 47 23.60 19.10 -1.86
C ILE A 47 23.91 18.05 -0.78
N TYR A 48 24.36 18.48 0.41
CA TYR A 48 24.71 17.57 1.49
C TYR A 48 23.49 16.79 2.01
N ILE A 49 22.33 17.45 2.12
CA ILE A 49 21.06 16.79 2.48
C ILE A 49 20.71 15.74 1.43
N ILE A 50 20.78 16.06 0.14
CA ILE A 50 20.51 15.11 -0.96
C ILE A 50 21.46 13.91 -0.89
N LEU A 51 22.76 14.12 -0.66
CA LEU A 51 23.73 13.03 -0.55
C LEU A 51 23.44 12.11 0.64
N ILE A 52 23.13 12.66 1.82
CA ILE A 52 22.72 11.87 2.99
C ILE A 52 21.47 11.05 2.64
N MET A 53 20.49 11.66 1.99
CA MET A 53 19.24 10.97 1.68
C MET A 53 19.46 9.84 0.66
N LEU A 54 20.28 10.05 -0.37
CA LEU A 54 20.68 8.98 -1.30
C LEU A 54 21.41 7.85 -0.58
N PHE A 55 22.26 8.16 0.39
CA PHE A 55 22.91 7.17 1.23
C PHE A 55 21.91 6.38 2.09
N ILE A 56 20.91 7.04 2.68
CA ILE A 56 19.83 6.36 3.42
C ILE A 56 19.02 5.44 2.49
N LEU A 57 18.67 5.90 1.29
CA LEU A 57 17.97 5.09 0.28
C LEU A 57 18.76 3.82 -0.05
N TYR A 58 20.06 3.97 -0.24
CA TYR A 58 20.96 2.86 -0.50
C TYR A 58 20.95 1.83 0.65
N LEU A 59 20.89 2.28 1.90
CA LEU A 59 20.83 1.41 3.07
C LEU A 59 19.47 0.72 3.28
N VAL A 60 18.36 1.41 3.01
CA VAL A 60 17.00 0.89 3.25
C VAL A 60 16.56 -0.10 2.18
N GLY A 61 17.06 0.03 0.95
CA GLY A 61 16.69 -0.82 -0.18
C GLY A 61 15.35 -0.42 -0.81
N PRO A 62 15.07 -0.89 -2.04
CA PRO A 62 13.91 -0.45 -2.84
C PRO A 62 12.56 -0.94 -2.30
N ASP A 63 12.52 -2.04 -1.55
CA ASP A 63 11.27 -2.72 -1.19
C ASP A 63 10.58 -2.12 0.04
N GLN A 64 11.26 -1.29 0.83
CA GLN A 64 10.71 -0.72 2.07
C GLN A 64 10.39 0.77 1.92
N SER A 65 9.12 1.05 1.62
CA SER A 65 8.43 2.35 1.77
C SER A 65 8.77 3.46 0.76
N GLU A 66 8.37 3.26 -0.49
CA GLU A 66 8.42 4.26 -1.59
C GLU A 66 8.00 5.68 -1.14
N TYR A 67 6.96 5.79 -0.30
CA TYR A 67 6.41 7.07 0.14
C TYR A 67 7.16 7.72 1.30
N ALA A 68 7.52 6.96 2.32
CA ALA A 68 8.24 7.50 3.49
C ALA A 68 9.62 8.04 3.07
N VAL A 69 10.21 7.39 2.06
CA VAL A 69 11.40 7.88 1.38
C VAL A 69 11.10 9.21 0.67
N ILE A 70 10.21 9.27 -0.33
CA ILE A 70 10.01 10.51 -1.12
C ILE A 70 9.66 11.72 -0.25
N PHE A 71 8.74 11.57 0.70
CA PHE A 71 8.36 12.69 1.57
C PHE A 71 9.37 12.95 2.68
N GLY A 72 10.05 11.90 3.16
CA GLY A 72 11.22 12.02 4.03
C GLY A 72 12.37 12.78 3.36
N PHE A 73 12.40 12.86 2.03
CA PHE A 73 13.37 13.68 1.30
C PHE A 73 12.94 15.14 1.18
N ILE A 74 11.68 15.38 0.82
CA ILE A 74 11.22 16.75 0.52
C ILE A 74 11.07 17.57 1.80
N ILE A 75 10.64 16.97 2.92
CA ILE A 75 10.41 17.70 4.17
C ILE A 75 11.69 18.32 4.74
N PRO A 76 12.81 17.59 4.93
CA PRO A 76 14.03 18.20 5.46
C PRO A 76 14.63 19.26 4.54
N LEU A 77 14.53 19.09 3.22
CA LEU A 77 14.93 20.13 2.27
C LEU A 77 14.08 21.41 2.45
N GLY A 78 12.76 21.25 2.60
CA GLY A 78 11.87 22.36 2.91
C GLY A 78 12.23 23.04 4.23
N LEU A 79 12.45 22.27 5.30
CA LEU A 79 12.82 22.81 6.62
C LEU A 79 14.16 23.54 6.59
N TYR A 80 15.15 23.01 5.88
CA TYR A 80 16.43 23.67 5.69
C TYR A 80 16.27 24.98 4.92
N GLN A 81 15.50 24.98 3.84
CA GLN A 81 15.19 26.20 3.09
C GLN A 81 14.49 27.24 3.98
N LEU A 82 13.48 26.82 4.74
CA LEU A 82 12.78 27.67 5.70
C LEU A 82 13.75 28.33 6.67
N PHE A 83 14.68 27.54 7.23
CA PHE A 83 15.71 28.03 8.12
C PHE A 83 16.62 29.06 7.44
N MET A 84 17.06 28.78 6.21
CA MET A 84 17.92 29.69 5.44
C MET A 84 17.22 31.01 5.09
N GLU A 85 15.97 30.96 4.64
CA GLU A 85 15.17 32.16 4.35
C GLU A 85 14.90 32.98 5.62
N TRP A 86 14.55 32.32 6.72
CA TRP A 86 14.33 32.98 8.00
C TRP A 86 15.61 33.64 8.54
N LYS A 87 16.77 33.00 8.38
CA LYS A 87 18.05 33.48 8.88
C LYS A 87 18.65 34.61 8.02
N TYR A 88 18.60 34.48 6.69
CA TYR A 88 19.34 35.37 5.78
C TYR A 88 18.45 36.34 4.99
N ASP A 89 17.14 36.12 4.88
CA ASP A 89 16.21 36.97 4.12
C ASP A 89 14.89 37.20 4.88
N ARG A 90 15.01 37.49 6.18
CA ARG A 90 13.87 37.72 7.06
C ARG A 90 13.02 38.92 6.62
N ALA A 91 13.65 39.97 6.09
CA ALA A 91 13.01 41.22 5.70
C ALA A 91 12.01 41.03 4.56
N SER A 92 12.28 40.12 3.62
CA SER A 92 11.39 39.85 2.49
C SER A 92 10.14 39.07 2.88
N ASN A 93 10.05 38.55 4.10
CA ASN A 93 8.96 37.70 4.59
C ASN A 93 8.68 36.43 3.76
N HIS A 94 9.54 36.06 2.82
CA HIS A 94 9.33 34.91 1.94
C HIS A 94 9.25 33.58 2.71
N TYR A 95 9.97 33.49 3.83
CA TYR A 95 9.91 32.36 4.75
C TYR A 95 8.46 32.00 5.16
N ARG A 96 7.53 32.96 5.18
CA ARG A 96 6.12 32.71 5.50
C ARG A 96 5.41 31.88 4.43
N LEU A 97 5.71 32.10 3.15
CA LEU A 97 5.19 31.25 2.07
C LEU A 97 5.81 29.86 2.15
N THR A 98 7.09 29.77 2.48
CA THR A 98 7.78 28.49 2.64
C THR A 98 7.19 27.69 3.79
N ILE A 99 6.86 28.31 4.93
CA ILE A 99 6.09 27.66 6.01
C ILE A 99 4.79 27.08 5.47
N VAL A 100 3.98 27.87 4.78
CA VAL A 100 2.68 27.43 4.24
C VAL A 100 2.86 26.25 3.28
N ASN A 101 3.82 26.33 2.35
CA ASN A 101 4.10 25.26 1.40
C ASN A 101 4.52 23.97 2.11
N ILE A 102 5.41 24.04 3.11
CA ILE A 102 5.84 22.88 3.89
C ILE A 102 4.68 22.32 4.71
N SER A 103 3.85 23.17 5.32
CA SER A 103 2.67 22.72 6.07
C SER A 103 1.70 21.93 5.18
N PHE A 104 1.40 22.43 3.98
CA PHE A 104 0.55 21.73 3.02
C PHE A 104 1.19 20.44 2.50
N LEU A 105 2.52 20.43 2.30
CA LEU A 105 3.25 19.21 1.97
C LEU A 105 3.16 18.16 3.09
N ILE A 106 3.31 18.57 4.35
CA ILE A 106 3.16 17.69 5.52
C ILE A 106 1.74 17.16 5.62
N ILE A 107 0.71 18.01 5.41
CA ILE A 107 -0.69 17.59 5.39
C ILE A 107 -0.94 16.55 4.30
N ALA A 108 -0.44 16.81 3.08
CA ALA A 108 -0.53 15.86 1.97
C ALA A 108 0.16 14.53 2.32
N PHE A 109 1.36 14.59 2.90
CA PHE A 109 2.11 13.40 3.30
C PHE A 109 1.39 12.58 4.36
N VAL A 110 0.99 13.20 5.47
CA VAL A 110 0.29 12.53 6.57
C VAL A 110 -1.03 11.95 6.08
N GLY A 111 -1.78 12.68 5.24
CA GLY A 111 -3.00 12.16 4.63
C GLY A 111 -2.73 10.92 3.78
N LEU A 112 -1.72 10.96 2.90
CA LEU A 112 -1.33 9.80 2.09
C LEU A 112 -0.86 8.62 2.94
N LEU A 113 -0.12 8.86 4.03
CA LEU A 113 0.24 7.81 4.98
C LEU A 113 -0.99 7.15 5.59
N ILE A 114 -2.02 7.92 5.97
CA ILE A 114 -3.28 7.36 6.49
C ILE A 114 -3.96 6.48 5.44
N PHE A 115 -4.03 6.91 4.19
CA PHE A 115 -4.66 6.12 3.11
C PHE A 115 -3.87 4.87 2.70
N THR A 116 -2.56 4.84 2.96
CA THR A 116 -1.66 3.73 2.62
C THR A 116 -1.30 2.87 3.82
N PHE A 117 -1.76 3.25 5.03
CA PHE A 117 -1.43 2.54 6.25
C PHE A 117 -1.96 1.11 6.19
N PRO A 118 -1.16 0.09 6.55
CA PRO A 118 -1.62 -1.29 6.55
C PRO A 118 -2.82 -1.47 7.47
N LYS A 119 -3.93 -1.96 6.93
CA LYS A 119 -5.06 -2.46 7.72
C LYS A 119 -4.74 -3.90 8.12
N THR A 120 -4.61 -4.16 9.41
CA THR A 120 -4.49 -5.54 9.91
C THR A 120 -5.80 -6.27 9.65
N ILE A 121 -5.71 -7.48 9.11
CA ILE A 121 -6.82 -8.41 8.92
C ILE A 121 -6.55 -9.61 9.83
N ASN A 122 -7.55 -9.94 10.64
CA ASN A 122 -7.58 -11.13 11.48
C ASN A 122 -9.03 -11.57 11.53
N GLU A 123 -9.43 -12.31 10.49
CA GLU A 123 -10.82 -12.70 10.26
C GLU A 123 -10.86 -14.21 10.05
N THR A 124 -11.93 -14.84 10.53
CA THR A 124 -12.22 -16.26 10.32
C THR A 124 -13.45 -16.37 9.44
N TYR A 125 -13.32 -17.07 8.31
CA TYR A 125 -14.42 -17.27 7.37
C TYR A 125 -14.86 -18.73 7.37
N GLN A 126 -16.17 -18.95 7.24
CA GLN A 126 -16.71 -20.26 6.96
C GLN A 126 -16.69 -20.50 5.46
N ILE A 127 -16.05 -21.59 5.04
CA ILE A 127 -15.91 -21.96 3.63
C ILE A 127 -16.39 -23.38 3.40
N PHE A 128 -16.68 -23.70 2.15
CA PHE A 128 -16.91 -25.07 1.73
C PHE A 128 -15.71 -25.58 0.94
N ILE A 129 -15.24 -26.76 1.31
CA ILE A 129 -14.38 -27.60 0.49
C ILE A 129 -15.27 -28.60 -0.25
N PHE A 130 -15.03 -28.80 -1.54
CA PHE A 130 -15.76 -29.76 -2.33
C PHE A 130 -14.89 -30.40 -3.42
N SER A 131 -15.24 -31.64 -3.78
CA SER A 131 -14.61 -32.35 -4.89
C SER A 131 -15.23 -31.94 -6.23
N GLU A 132 -14.46 -32.08 -7.31
CA GLU A 132 -14.91 -31.70 -8.66
C GLU A 132 -16.06 -32.56 -9.19
N ASP A 133 -16.17 -33.80 -8.71
CA ASP A 133 -17.25 -34.75 -9.01
C ASP A 133 -18.48 -34.59 -8.09
N GLY A 134 -18.41 -33.72 -7.07
CA GLY A 134 -19.48 -33.50 -6.10
C GLY A 134 -19.70 -34.65 -5.11
N GLU A 135 -18.81 -35.65 -5.06
CA GLU A 135 -18.91 -36.77 -4.11
C GLU A 135 -18.66 -36.34 -2.67
N PHE A 136 -17.90 -35.27 -2.45
CA PHE A 136 -17.55 -34.75 -1.14
C PHE A 136 -17.80 -33.25 -1.05
N SER A 137 -18.43 -32.84 0.05
CA SER A 137 -18.52 -31.44 0.45
C SER A 137 -18.43 -31.35 1.97
N GLU A 138 -17.52 -30.54 2.48
CA GLU A 138 -17.37 -30.28 3.92
C GLU A 138 -17.28 -28.79 4.17
N LYS A 139 -17.95 -28.35 5.23
CA LYS A 139 -17.87 -26.98 5.72
C LYS A 139 -16.74 -26.90 6.73
N ILE A 140 -15.79 -26.01 6.49
CA ILE A 140 -14.63 -25.79 7.37
C ILE A 140 -14.44 -24.29 7.64
N GLU A 141 -13.55 -23.99 8.59
CA GLU A 141 -13.15 -22.62 8.90
C GLU A 141 -11.75 -22.35 8.34
N ILE A 142 -11.56 -21.11 7.87
CA ILE A 142 -10.27 -20.62 7.40
C ILE A 142 -9.93 -19.32 8.12
N GLU A 143 -8.72 -19.27 8.66
CA GLU A 143 -8.21 -18.09 9.36
C GLU A 143 -7.33 -17.29 8.42
N VAL A 144 -7.65 -16.01 8.24
CA VAL A 144 -6.91 -15.07 7.40
C VAL A 144 -6.26 -14.01 8.28
N ASN A 145 -4.93 -14.08 8.38
CA ASN A 145 -4.13 -13.26 9.28
C ASN A 145 -3.08 -12.47 8.49
N GLY A 146 -3.19 -11.14 8.44
CA GLY A 146 -2.27 -10.34 7.65
C GLY A 146 -2.45 -8.83 7.74
N LYS A 147 -1.90 -8.14 6.74
CA LYS A 147 -1.95 -6.69 6.57
C LYS A 147 -2.33 -6.38 5.14
N LEU A 148 -3.48 -5.78 4.94
CA LEU A 148 -3.88 -5.20 3.66
C LEU A 148 -3.28 -3.80 3.53
N ARG A 149 -2.36 -3.63 2.59
CA ARG A 149 -1.72 -2.35 2.26
C ARG A 149 -2.26 -1.84 0.94
N ARG A 150 -2.74 -0.61 0.92
CA ARG A 150 -3.11 0.03 -0.35
C ARG A 150 -1.86 0.53 -1.07
N ASN A 151 -1.55 -0.02 -2.25
CA ASN A 151 -0.54 0.53 -3.15
C ASN A 151 -1.24 1.42 -4.21
N LEU A 152 -0.78 2.66 -4.36
CA LEU A 152 -1.41 3.62 -5.28
C LEU A 152 -1.23 3.26 -6.77
N PHE A 153 -0.19 2.49 -7.10
CA PHE A 153 0.10 2.08 -8.47
C PHE A 153 -0.42 0.68 -8.79
N TYR A 154 -0.32 -0.25 -7.84
CA TYR A 154 -0.61 -1.67 -8.06
C TYR A 154 -1.95 -2.15 -7.45
N GLY A 155 -2.67 -1.27 -6.74
CA GLY A 155 -3.89 -1.63 -6.02
C GLY A 155 -3.62 -2.13 -4.61
N ASP A 156 -4.62 -2.71 -3.97
CA ASP A 156 -4.46 -3.25 -2.62
C ASP A 156 -3.54 -4.49 -2.63
N MET A 157 -2.74 -4.65 -1.60
CA MET A 157 -1.75 -5.71 -1.45
C MET A 157 -1.90 -6.31 -0.07
N PHE A 158 -2.35 -7.55 0.02
CA PHE A 158 -2.43 -8.24 1.30
C PHE A 158 -1.11 -8.94 1.58
N GLU A 159 -0.52 -8.74 2.74
CA GLU A 159 0.65 -9.48 3.23
C GLU A 159 0.27 -10.30 4.48
N GLY A 160 0.31 -11.62 4.46
CA GLY A 160 -0.15 -12.40 5.61
C GLY A 160 0.07 -13.91 5.58
N LYS A 161 -0.88 -14.63 6.18
CA LYS A 161 -0.99 -16.08 6.30
C LYS A 161 -2.46 -16.48 6.21
N MET A 162 -2.69 -17.68 5.71
CA MET A 162 -4.01 -18.29 5.58
C MET A 162 -3.87 -19.71 6.14
N ALA A 163 -4.70 -20.06 7.12
CA ALA A 163 -4.69 -21.37 7.76
C ALA A 163 -6.02 -22.08 7.52
N MET A 164 -5.96 -23.31 7.04
CA MET A 164 -7.12 -24.14 6.69
C MET A 164 -6.93 -25.53 7.29
N ALA A 165 -7.89 -26.01 8.09
CA ALA A 165 -7.85 -27.33 8.73
C ALA A 165 -6.50 -27.64 9.41
N GLU A 166 -6.02 -26.73 10.26
CA GLU A 166 -4.72 -26.80 10.96
C GLU A 166 -3.45 -26.73 10.08
N GLN A 167 -3.60 -26.60 8.76
CA GLN A 167 -2.47 -26.39 7.83
C GLN A 167 -2.27 -24.91 7.51
N GLU A 168 -1.04 -24.41 7.65
CA GLU A 168 -0.66 -23.06 7.22
C GLU A 168 -0.21 -23.06 5.75
N PHE A 169 -0.79 -22.17 4.95
CA PHE A 169 -0.41 -21.93 3.56
C PHE A 169 0.35 -20.60 3.43
N LEU A 170 1.30 -20.54 2.49
CA LEU A 170 1.96 -19.32 2.02
C LEU A 170 1.69 -19.15 0.53
N THR A 171 1.63 -17.92 0.01
CA THR A 171 1.62 -17.70 -1.44
C THR A 171 3.02 -17.35 -1.91
N ILE A 172 3.46 -17.97 -3.00
CA ILE A 172 4.72 -17.58 -3.63
C ILE A 172 4.43 -16.37 -4.51
N ASN A 173 4.84 -15.19 -4.06
CA ASN A 173 4.99 -14.05 -4.96
C ASN A 173 6.47 -13.68 -5.05
N TYR A 174 6.93 -13.51 -6.29
CA TYR A 174 8.32 -13.43 -6.73
C TYR A 174 9.30 -12.83 -5.73
N GLY A 175 10.19 -13.68 -5.21
CA GLY A 175 11.51 -13.28 -4.71
C GLY A 175 11.55 -12.74 -3.29
N ARG A 176 11.83 -13.66 -2.35
CA ARG A 176 12.26 -13.46 -0.95
C ARG A 176 11.14 -13.15 0.07
N GLU A 177 11.10 -14.06 1.05
CA GLU A 177 10.41 -14.06 2.35
C GLU A 177 9.07 -14.81 2.47
N ASN A 178 8.97 -15.54 3.60
CA ASN A 178 7.91 -16.43 4.07
C ASN A 178 6.61 -15.68 4.41
N LYS A 179 6.01 -14.97 3.47
CA LYS A 179 4.76 -14.22 3.67
C LYS A 179 3.87 -14.38 2.45
N ILE A 180 2.58 -14.62 2.67
CA ILE A 180 1.57 -14.49 1.62
C ILE A 180 1.60 -13.05 1.11
N SER A 181 1.64 -12.81 -0.19
CA SER A 181 1.40 -11.49 -0.76
C SER A 181 0.37 -11.58 -1.89
N PHE A 182 -0.84 -11.07 -1.69
CA PHE A 182 -1.83 -10.90 -2.76
C PHE A 182 -1.64 -9.54 -3.40
N ARG A 183 -1.84 -9.42 -4.71
CA ARG A 183 -1.99 -8.13 -5.41
C ARG A 183 -3.42 -8.09 -5.89
N ALA A 184 -4.21 -7.12 -5.48
CA ALA A 184 -5.64 -6.99 -5.80
C ALA A 184 -5.96 -6.87 -7.31
N ASN A 185 -4.95 -6.66 -8.16
CA ASN A 185 -5.09 -6.66 -9.62
C ASN A 185 -4.63 -7.98 -10.29
N GLN A 186 -4.12 -8.95 -9.52
CA GLN A 186 -3.85 -10.30 -9.98
C GLN A 186 -4.87 -11.22 -9.31
N PHE A 187 -5.80 -11.75 -10.08
CA PHE A 187 -6.86 -12.60 -9.56
C PHE A 187 -6.35 -13.99 -9.12
N LEU A 188 -5.12 -14.38 -9.48
CA LEU A 188 -4.59 -15.72 -9.24
C LEU A 188 -3.30 -15.66 -8.40
N HIS A 189 -3.29 -16.43 -7.31
CA HIS A 189 -2.12 -16.60 -6.46
C HIS A 189 -1.80 -18.08 -6.25
N THR A 190 -0.53 -18.46 -6.42
CA THR A 190 -0.08 -19.82 -6.11
C THR A 190 0.17 -19.96 -4.61
N MET A 191 -0.54 -20.88 -3.95
CA MET A 191 -0.34 -21.30 -2.57
C MET A 191 0.61 -22.49 -2.48
N VAL A 192 1.44 -22.52 -1.45
CA VAL A 192 2.35 -23.61 -1.08
C VAL A 192 2.26 -23.80 0.43
N GLY A 193 2.03 -25.03 0.86
CA GLY A 193 2.00 -25.39 2.28
C GLY A 193 3.37 -25.17 2.95
N LEU A 194 3.36 -24.63 4.16
CA LEU A 194 4.60 -24.39 4.94
C LEU A 194 5.27 -25.70 5.38
N ASN A 195 4.46 -26.69 5.73
CA ASN A 195 4.88 -27.99 6.26
C ASN A 195 4.34 -29.16 5.43
N SER A 196 3.88 -28.91 4.20
CA SER A 196 3.34 -29.93 3.29
C SER A 196 3.85 -29.70 1.87
N SER A 197 3.84 -30.75 1.05
CA SER A 197 4.09 -30.64 -0.40
C SER A 197 2.91 -30.01 -1.15
N ASN A 198 1.83 -29.70 -0.43
CA ASN A 198 0.58 -29.23 -1.00
C ASN A 198 0.79 -27.92 -1.75
N ARG A 199 0.29 -27.89 -2.98
CA ARG A 199 0.25 -26.70 -3.83
C ARG A 199 -1.18 -26.40 -4.20
N GLY A 200 -1.46 -25.12 -4.41
CA GLY A 200 -2.77 -24.69 -4.83
C GLY A 200 -2.77 -23.35 -5.49
N GLU A 201 -3.97 -22.95 -5.85
CA GLU A 201 -4.30 -21.67 -6.44
C GLU A 201 -5.41 -21.05 -5.60
N VAL A 202 -5.31 -19.75 -5.36
CA VAL A 202 -6.36 -18.99 -4.71
C VAL A 202 -6.66 -17.74 -5.52
N TRP A 203 -7.94 -17.52 -5.75
CA TRP A 203 -8.53 -16.35 -6.34
C TRP A 203 -9.26 -15.56 -5.29
N THR A 204 -9.10 -14.24 -5.29
CA THR A 204 -9.71 -13.37 -4.29
C THR A 204 -10.32 -12.15 -4.93
N GLU A 205 -11.36 -11.61 -4.32
CA GLU A 205 -11.76 -10.24 -4.57
C GLU A 205 -10.72 -9.26 -4.02
N LYS A 206 -10.80 -8.00 -4.46
CA LYS A 206 -9.85 -6.92 -4.07
C LYS A 206 -9.72 -6.74 -2.57
N ASP A 207 -10.79 -7.06 -1.85
CA ASP A 207 -10.98 -6.74 -0.45
C ASP A 207 -10.66 -7.94 0.45
N MET A 208 -10.28 -9.08 -0.14
CA MET A 208 -10.15 -10.39 0.54
C MET A 208 -11.45 -10.85 1.23
N VAL A 209 -12.59 -10.22 0.93
CA VAL A 209 -13.89 -10.58 1.50
C VAL A 209 -14.33 -11.93 1.00
N SER A 210 -14.12 -12.20 -0.29
CA SER A 210 -14.49 -13.45 -0.94
C SER A 210 -13.29 -14.06 -1.65
N PHE A 211 -13.18 -15.37 -1.59
CA PHE A 211 -12.11 -16.12 -2.23
C PHE A 211 -12.56 -17.51 -2.66
N ALA A 212 -11.93 -18.01 -3.70
CA ALA A 212 -12.09 -19.34 -4.25
C ALA A 212 -10.70 -19.93 -4.47
N GLY A 213 -10.58 -21.24 -4.54
CA GLY A 213 -9.27 -21.84 -4.77
C GLY A 213 -9.31 -23.32 -5.07
N LYS A 214 -8.18 -23.83 -5.54
CA LYS A 214 -7.98 -25.22 -5.92
C LYS A 214 -6.73 -25.72 -5.25
N LEU A 215 -6.80 -26.85 -4.57
CA LEU A 215 -5.66 -27.56 -4.00
C LEU A 215 -5.36 -28.76 -4.92
N ILE A 216 -4.11 -28.84 -5.38
CA ILE A 216 -3.67 -29.78 -6.43
C ILE A 216 -3.14 -31.08 -5.81
N GLU A 217 -2.59 -31.01 -4.61
CA GLU A 217 -2.05 -32.17 -3.87
C GLU A 217 -2.45 -31.98 -2.41
N LEU A 218 -3.37 -32.78 -1.90
CA LEU A 218 -3.77 -32.82 -0.49
C LEU A 218 -3.64 -34.27 -0.07
N GLU A 219 -2.49 -34.70 0.45
CA GLU A 219 -2.44 -36.02 1.11
C GLU A 219 -3.39 -36.00 2.32
N PRO A 220 -4.25 -37.01 2.52
CA PRO A 220 -4.26 -38.34 1.89
C PRO A 220 -5.27 -38.51 0.74
N PHE A 221 -5.92 -37.44 0.28
CA PHE A 221 -6.95 -37.49 -0.75
C PHE A 221 -6.31 -37.70 -2.14
N THR A 222 -6.43 -38.94 -2.63
CA THR A 222 -6.00 -39.41 -3.96
C THR A 222 -6.49 -38.50 -5.09
N SER A 223 -5.55 -37.92 -5.86
CA SER A 223 -5.68 -37.33 -7.21
C SER A 223 -6.82 -36.36 -7.55
N ASN A 224 -7.75 -36.12 -6.63
CA ASN A 224 -8.92 -35.29 -6.85
C ASN A 224 -8.55 -33.87 -6.48
N HIS A 225 -8.69 -33.00 -7.47
CA HIS A 225 -8.56 -31.58 -7.27
C HIS A 225 -9.62 -31.09 -6.28
N VAL A 226 -9.17 -30.71 -5.09
CA VAL A 226 -10.04 -30.20 -4.04
C VAL A 226 -10.28 -28.72 -4.33
N LYS A 227 -11.55 -28.33 -4.51
CA LYS A 227 -11.95 -26.93 -4.69
C LYS A 227 -12.44 -26.38 -3.37
N PHE A 228 -12.28 -25.08 -3.17
CA PHE A 228 -12.86 -24.39 -2.03
C PHE A 228 -13.35 -23.01 -2.42
N ALA A 229 -14.38 -22.52 -1.72
CA ALA A 229 -14.86 -21.16 -1.86
C ALA A 229 -15.54 -20.68 -0.58
N GLY A 230 -15.42 -19.39 -0.32
CA GLY A 230 -16.22 -18.70 0.67
C GLY A 230 -15.88 -17.21 0.83
N PRO A 231 -16.54 -16.52 1.76
CA PRO A 231 -17.49 -17.05 2.73
C PRO A 231 -18.79 -17.52 2.06
N ALA A 232 -19.33 -18.65 2.53
CA ALA A 232 -20.59 -19.21 2.04
C ALA A 232 -21.34 -19.95 3.16
N GLU A 233 -22.66 -19.79 3.22
CA GLU A 233 -23.52 -20.51 4.17
C GLU A 233 -23.95 -21.86 3.62
N THR A 234 -24.09 -21.96 2.30
CA THR A 234 -24.54 -23.16 1.57
C THR A 234 -23.53 -23.60 0.50
N ILE A 235 -23.63 -24.85 0.05
CA ILE A 235 -22.77 -25.38 -1.01
C ILE A 235 -23.09 -24.72 -2.36
N GLU A 236 -24.36 -24.38 -2.61
CA GLU A 236 -24.80 -23.68 -3.82
C GLU A 236 -24.18 -22.29 -3.91
N GLU A 237 -24.10 -21.56 -2.80
CA GLU A 237 -23.40 -20.28 -2.71
C GLU A 237 -21.91 -20.43 -2.98
N ALA A 238 -21.26 -21.46 -2.41
CA ALA A 238 -19.85 -21.72 -2.62
C ALA A 238 -19.54 -22.05 -4.09
N LEU A 239 -20.38 -22.86 -4.74
CA LEU A 239 -20.25 -23.19 -6.16
C LEU A 239 -20.40 -21.94 -7.04
N LEU A 240 -21.43 -21.13 -6.79
CA LEU A 240 -21.65 -19.87 -7.50
C LEU A 240 -20.46 -18.92 -7.34
N LEU A 241 -19.94 -18.79 -6.11
CA LEU A 241 -18.80 -17.94 -5.82
C LEU A 241 -17.52 -18.43 -6.52
N TYR A 242 -17.30 -19.75 -6.54
CA TYR A 242 -16.19 -20.36 -7.26
C TYR A 242 -16.25 -20.03 -8.76
N GLU A 243 -17.41 -20.21 -9.39
CA GLU A 243 -17.62 -19.88 -10.82
C GLU A 243 -17.43 -18.40 -11.12
N GLN A 244 -17.80 -17.50 -10.20
CA GLN A 244 -17.65 -16.06 -10.37
C GLN A 244 -16.18 -15.59 -10.28
N LEU A 245 -15.40 -16.20 -9.38
CA LEU A 245 -14.03 -15.76 -9.10
C LEU A 245 -12.98 -16.46 -9.97
N THR A 246 -13.30 -17.65 -10.51
CA THR A 246 -12.37 -18.40 -11.36
C THR A 246 -12.49 -17.96 -12.82
N PRO A 247 -11.36 -17.74 -13.53
CA PRO A 247 -11.39 -17.46 -14.96
C PRO A 247 -11.89 -18.69 -15.75
N GLN A 248 -12.84 -18.47 -16.66
CA GLN A 248 -13.34 -19.48 -17.61
C GLN A 248 -12.30 -19.83 -18.69
#